data_AF-A0AAV5I961-F1
#
_entry.id   AF-A0AAV5I961-F1
#
_cell.length_a   1.000
_cell.length_b   1.000
_cell.length_c   1.000
_cell.angle_alpha   90.00
_cell.angle_beta   90.00
_cell.angle_gamma   90.00
#
_symmetry.space_group_name_H-M   'P 1'
#
loop_
_entity.id
_entity.type
_entity.pdbx_description
1 polymer ?
#
loop_
_entity_poly.entity_id
_entity_poly.type
_entity_poly.pdbx_seq_one_letter_code
_entity_poly.pdbx_strand_id
1 'polypeptide(L)'
;MEVFQAFHMKGGVGETSYAKNSFVQLNLIRMTKPIWVQAITKLINYYSTFPTTLAMADLGCSSGPNTLYVVSELIKLVDKMRQELGCQSPEYQVLLSDLPGNDFNSVFSSLAGFQEKLKKEIGSGSGPCFFSGVPGSFYDRLFPSKSLHFVHSSYSLHWLSQVPKGLETNKGSISVSSSSPPAPFNNRVALNKLKYIDSPLVKGTHHNYYPSRLLCFSLIAYM
;
A
#
# COMPACT_ATOMS: atom_id res chain seq x y z
N MET A 1 -15.03 19.68 9.84
CA MET A 1 -13.62 19.60 9.40
C MET A 1 -13.51 18.41 8.47
N GLU A 2 -13.06 18.61 7.23
CA GLU A 2 -12.76 17.47 6.34
C GLU A 2 -11.51 16.77 6.87
N VAL A 3 -11.70 15.57 7.45
CA VAL A 3 -10.62 14.77 8.06
C VAL A 3 -9.43 14.60 7.09
N PHE A 4 -9.70 14.52 5.79
CA PHE A 4 -8.71 14.27 4.74
C PHE A 4 -7.70 15.40 4.50
N GLN A 5 -8.00 16.65 4.88
CA GLN A 5 -7.11 17.78 4.64
C GLN A 5 -6.06 17.96 5.75
N ALA A 6 -6.36 17.50 6.97
CA ALA A 6 -5.48 17.66 8.14
C ALA A 6 -4.76 16.36 8.54
N PHE A 7 -5.16 15.23 7.97
CA PHE A 7 -4.67 13.92 8.38
C PHE A 7 -3.47 13.48 7.53
N HIS A 8 -2.27 13.53 8.10
CA HIS A 8 -1.06 12.99 7.49
C HIS A 8 -0.01 12.69 8.57
N MET A 9 0.98 11.86 8.23
CA MET A 9 2.12 11.64 9.11
C MET A 9 3.02 12.88 9.16
N LYS A 10 3.80 13.04 10.23
CA LYS A 10 4.71 14.17 10.36
C LYS A 10 5.80 14.12 9.27
N GLY A 11 5.73 15.06 8.33
CA GLY A 11 6.65 15.15 7.18
C GLY A 11 8.07 15.57 7.56
N GLY A 12 8.90 15.70 6.53
CA GLY A 12 10.30 16.10 6.60
C GLY A 12 11.27 14.96 6.93
N VAL A 13 12.53 15.33 7.11
CA VAL A 13 13.66 14.39 7.35
C VAL A 13 14.34 14.60 8.71
N GLY A 14 13.83 15.50 9.55
CA GLY A 14 14.37 15.79 10.87
C GLY A 14 14.07 14.70 11.91
N GLU A 15 14.66 14.82 13.09
CA GLU A 15 14.62 13.80 14.15
C GLU A 15 13.21 13.41 14.63
N THR A 16 12.24 14.31 14.50
CA THR A 16 10.84 14.04 14.89
C THR A 16 9.95 13.67 13.72
N SER A 17 10.50 13.56 12.50
CA SER A 17 9.75 13.15 11.32
C SER A 17 9.30 11.69 11.42
N TYR A 18 8.22 11.37 10.73
CA TYR A 18 7.78 9.98 10.58
C TYR A 18 8.86 9.12 9.93
N ALA A 19 9.59 9.66 8.93
CA ALA A 19 10.66 8.96 8.24
C ALA A 19 11.77 8.42 9.19
N LYS A 20 12.02 9.10 10.31
CA LYS A 20 12.99 8.69 11.35
C LYS A 20 12.39 7.84 12.46
N ASN A 21 11.06 7.85 12.63
CA ASN A 21 10.36 7.24 13.77
C ASN A 21 9.39 6.12 13.36
N SER A 22 9.42 5.67 12.10
CA SER A 22 8.51 4.64 11.57
C SER A 22 9.04 3.20 11.67
N PHE A 23 9.85 2.90 12.70
CA PHE A 23 10.51 1.60 12.88
C PHE A 23 9.52 0.46 13.15
N VAL A 24 8.47 0.73 13.93
CA VAL A 24 7.41 -0.27 14.23
C VAL A 24 6.70 -0.69 12.95
N GLN A 25 6.36 0.27 12.09
CA GLN A 25 5.72 0.03 10.80
C GLN A 25 6.66 -0.75 9.86
N LEU A 26 7.96 -0.41 9.85
CA LEU A 26 8.95 -1.16 9.08
C LEU A 26 9.05 -2.64 9.53
N ASN A 27 9.00 -2.90 10.83
CA ASN A 27 9.01 -4.27 11.34
C ASN A 27 7.76 -5.04 10.91
N LEU A 28 6.58 -4.43 10.95
CA LEU A 28 5.37 -5.08 10.45
C LEU A 28 5.45 -5.38 8.94
N ILE A 29 5.96 -4.44 8.14
CA ILE A 29 6.20 -4.63 6.71
C ILE A 29 7.12 -5.83 6.48
N ARG A 30 8.19 -5.96 7.28
CA ARG A 30 9.12 -7.10 7.21
C ARG A 30 8.48 -8.41 7.65
N MET A 31 7.70 -8.41 8.72
CA MET A 31 6.98 -9.61 9.21
C MET A 31 5.96 -10.11 8.20
N THR A 32 5.31 -9.19 7.48
CA THR A 32 4.30 -9.53 6.46
C THR A 32 4.91 -9.78 5.08
N LYS A 33 6.25 -9.69 4.94
CA LYS A 33 6.98 -10.00 3.70
C LYS A 33 6.60 -11.31 3.04
N PRO A 34 6.52 -12.45 3.75
CA PRO A 34 6.13 -13.71 3.13
C PRO A 34 4.76 -13.66 2.44
N ILE A 35 3.83 -12.83 2.94
CA ILE A 35 2.47 -12.72 2.41
C ILE A 35 2.49 -12.02 1.05
N TRP A 36 3.10 -10.83 0.95
CA TRP A 36 3.13 -10.12 -0.33
C TRP A 36 4.11 -10.74 -1.34
N VAL A 37 5.17 -11.43 -0.88
CA VAL A 37 6.03 -12.26 -1.74
C VAL A 37 5.21 -13.37 -2.39
N GLN A 38 4.47 -14.15 -1.60
CA GLN A 38 3.61 -15.20 -2.15
C GLN A 38 2.57 -14.62 -3.11
N ALA A 39 2.03 -13.44 -2.78
CA ALA A 39 1.03 -12.78 -3.59
C ALA A 39 1.57 -12.40 -4.98
N ILE A 40 2.69 -11.68 -5.05
CA ILE A 40 3.27 -11.29 -6.34
C ILE A 40 3.76 -12.51 -7.14
N THR A 41 4.33 -13.53 -6.49
CA THR A 41 4.73 -14.76 -7.17
C THR A 41 3.54 -15.47 -7.83
N LYS A 42 2.40 -15.59 -7.12
CA LYS A 42 1.17 -16.15 -7.70
C LYS A 42 0.65 -15.31 -8.87
N LEU A 43 0.72 -13.98 -8.76
CA LEU A 43 0.31 -13.07 -9.82
C LEU A 43 1.15 -13.26 -11.09
N ILE A 44 2.47 -13.30 -10.96
CA ILE A 44 3.37 -13.48 -12.11
C ILE A 44 3.18 -14.85 -12.76
N ASN A 45 3.11 -15.92 -11.96
CA ASN A 45 2.91 -17.28 -12.46
C ASN A 45 1.52 -17.52 -13.10
N TYR A 46 0.54 -16.65 -12.82
CA TYR A 46 -0.76 -16.71 -13.44
C TYR A 46 -0.73 -16.27 -14.91
N TYR A 47 0.17 -15.36 -15.29
CA TYR A 47 0.28 -14.92 -16.67
C TYR A 47 0.94 -15.99 -17.55
N SER A 48 0.31 -16.30 -18.68
CA SER A 48 0.89 -17.20 -19.69
C SER A 48 2.16 -16.63 -20.33
N THR A 49 2.30 -15.30 -20.31
CA THR A 49 3.46 -14.55 -20.81
C THR A 49 3.81 -13.46 -19.81
N PHE A 50 5.10 -13.26 -19.54
CA PHE A 50 5.54 -12.20 -18.63
C PHE A 50 5.00 -10.84 -19.08
N PRO A 51 4.41 -10.02 -18.17
CA PRO A 51 3.78 -8.77 -18.57
C PRO A 51 4.81 -7.78 -19.14
N THR A 52 4.42 -6.97 -20.12
CA THR A 52 5.28 -5.89 -20.64
C THR A 52 5.40 -4.72 -19.66
N THR A 53 4.36 -4.51 -18.85
CA THR A 53 4.30 -3.46 -17.82
C THR A 53 3.75 -4.07 -16.54
N LEU A 54 4.36 -3.75 -15.40
CA LEU A 54 3.88 -4.12 -14.08
C LEU A 54 3.56 -2.86 -13.26
N ALA A 55 2.29 -2.48 -13.31
CA ALA A 55 1.72 -1.42 -12.47
C ALA A 55 1.39 -1.90 -11.05
N MET A 56 1.98 -1.24 -10.05
CA MET A 56 1.82 -1.52 -8.62
C MET A 56 1.48 -0.24 -7.87
N ALA A 57 0.61 -0.32 -6.86
CA ALA A 57 0.29 0.81 -5.99
C ALA A 57 0.58 0.53 -4.52
N ASP A 58 1.03 1.55 -3.79
CA ASP A 58 1.12 1.56 -2.33
C ASP A 58 0.09 2.56 -1.76
N LEU A 59 -0.90 2.06 -1.02
CA LEU A 59 -2.01 2.86 -0.48
C LEU A 59 -1.74 3.26 0.98
N GLY A 60 -1.64 4.57 1.20
CA GLY A 60 -1.16 5.15 2.45
C GLY A 60 0.36 5.03 2.57
N CYS A 61 1.07 5.48 1.53
CA CYS A 61 2.53 5.35 1.43
C CYS A 61 3.29 6.18 2.47
N SER A 62 2.63 7.19 3.07
CA SER A 62 3.23 8.18 3.94
C SER A 62 4.45 8.83 3.29
N SER A 63 5.39 9.26 4.11
CA SER A 63 6.69 9.82 3.73
C SER A 63 7.82 8.96 4.30
N GLY A 64 9.00 9.01 3.66
CA GLY A 64 10.19 8.33 4.15
C GLY A 64 10.43 6.93 3.56
N PRO A 65 11.34 6.13 4.17
CA PRO A 65 11.96 5.00 3.50
C PRO A 65 11.08 3.75 3.38
N ASN A 66 10.02 3.63 4.19
CA ASN A 66 9.23 2.40 4.29
C ASN A 66 8.53 2.03 2.98
N THR A 67 7.92 3.00 2.28
CA THR A 67 7.25 2.75 0.99
C THR A 67 8.25 2.27 -0.07
N LEU A 68 9.41 2.93 -0.15
CA LEU A 68 10.47 2.57 -1.10
C LEU A 68 11.11 1.22 -0.79
N TYR A 69 11.17 0.81 0.47
CA TYR A 69 11.61 -0.54 0.85
C TYR A 69 10.72 -1.62 0.22
N VAL A 70 9.39 -1.49 0.36
CA VAL A 70 8.45 -2.47 -0.23
C VAL A 70 8.62 -2.53 -1.75
N VAL A 71 8.67 -1.36 -2.40
CA VAL A 71 8.84 -1.26 -3.85
C VAL A 71 10.14 -1.92 -4.31
N SER A 72 11.26 -1.67 -3.63
CA SER A 72 12.56 -2.28 -3.93
C SER A 72 12.48 -3.80 -3.89
N GLU A 73 11.89 -4.36 -2.83
CA GLU A 73 11.83 -5.80 -2.64
C GLU A 73 10.90 -6.47 -3.65
N LEU A 74 9.79 -5.83 -4.01
CA LEU A 74 8.89 -6.31 -5.07
C LEU A 74 9.60 -6.32 -6.43
N ILE A 75 10.27 -5.23 -6.81
CA ILE A 75 10.99 -5.15 -8.09
C ILE A 75 12.10 -6.20 -8.15
N LYS A 76 12.90 -6.35 -7.08
CA LYS A 76 13.94 -7.39 -7.01
C LYS A 76 13.38 -8.79 -7.19
N LEU A 77 12.24 -9.08 -6.56
CA LEU A 77 11.60 -10.38 -6.67
C LEU A 77 11.11 -10.64 -8.09
N VAL A 78 10.42 -9.67 -8.69
CA VAL A 78 9.93 -9.77 -10.08
C VAL A 78 11.09 -9.90 -11.06
N ASP A 79 12.18 -9.14 -10.86
CA ASP A 79 13.37 -9.23 -11.69
C ASP A 79 14.07 -10.58 -11.56
N LYS A 80 14.12 -11.16 -10.35
CA LYS A 80 14.61 -12.52 -10.16
C LYS A 80 13.74 -13.53 -10.90
N MET A 81 12.42 -13.42 -10.79
CA MET A 81 11.48 -14.35 -11.44
C MET A 81 11.60 -14.28 -12.98
N ARG A 82 11.74 -13.08 -13.58
CA ARG A 82 11.93 -12.99 -15.04
C ARG A 82 13.26 -13.60 -15.49
N GLN A 83 14.32 -13.50 -14.68
CA GLN A 83 15.61 -14.14 -14.99
C GLN A 83 15.48 -15.66 -15.00
N GLU A 84 14.83 -16.23 -13.98
CA GLU A 84 14.58 -17.67 -13.87
C GLU A 84 13.72 -18.21 -15.02
N LEU A 85 12.78 -17.39 -15.53
CA LEU A 85 11.90 -17.72 -16.65
C LEU A 85 12.49 -17.36 -18.03
N GLY A 86 13.69 -16.78 -18.10
CA GLY A 86 14.30 -16.31 -19.36
C GLY A 86 13.49 -15.22 -20.08
N CYS A 87 12.69 -14.45 -19.34
CA CYS A 87 11.78 -13.44 -19.87
C CYS A 87 12.42 -12.03 -19.87
N GLN A 88 11.90 -11.16 -20.73
CA GLN A 88 12.25 -9.74 -20.72
C GLN A 88 11.71 -9.07 -19.45
N SER A 89 12.44 -8.08 -18.95
CA SER A 89 12.03 -7.33 -17.76
C SER A 89 10.89 -6.36 -18.13
N PRO A 90 9.88 -6.17 -17.27
CA PRO A 90 8.76 -5.30 -17.54
C PRO A 90 9.15 -3.83 -17.29
N GLU A 91 8.38 -2.90 -17.83
CA GLU A 91 8.35 -1.55 -17.30
C GLU A 91 7.62 -1.53 -15.96
N TYR A 92 8.28 -1.03 -14.91
CA TYR A 92 7.67 -0.93 -13.58
C TYR A 92 6.97 0.41 -13.44
N GLN A 93 5.67 0.40 -13.18
CA GLN A 93 4.92 1.61 -12.85
C GLN A 93 4.54 1.57 -11.37
N VAL A 94 5.07 2.49 -10.58
CA VAL A 94 4.88 2.55 -9.13
C VAL A 94 4.03 3.78 -8.79
N LEU A 95 2.85 3.54 -8.25
CA LEU A 95 1.92 4.60 -7.85
C LEU A 95 1.86 4.69 -6.32
N LEU A 96 2.38 5.78 -5.79
CA LEU A 96 2.42 6.06 -4.35
C LEU A 96 1.22 6.93 -4.00
N SER A 97 0.29 6.40 -3.23
CA SER A 97 -0.93 7.12 -2.86
C SER A 97 -0.97 7.43 -1.37
N ASP A 98 -1.36 8.65 -1.06
CA ASP A 98 -1.67 9.12 0.29
C ASP A 98 -2.60 10.33 0.19
N LEU A 99 -3.03 10.86 1.32
CA LEU A 99 -3.86 12.07 1.36
C LEU A 99 -3.09 13.29 0.83
N PRO A 100 -3.80 14.33 0.33
CA PRO A 100 -3.16 15.50 -0.27
C PRO A 100 -2.15 16.23 0.62
N GLY A 101 -2.30 16.15 1.95
CA GLY A 101 -1.38 16.76 2.91
C GLY A 101 -0.08 15.99 3.17
N ASN A 102 0.10 14.82 2.58
CA ASN A 102 1.33 14.03 2.74
C ASN A 102 2.55 14.72 2.10
N ASP A 103 3.73 14.49 2.67
CA ASP A 103 4.99 15.06 2.18
C ASP A 103 5.58 14.23 1.04
N PHE A 104 4.91 14.32 -0.13
CA PHE A 104 5.40 13.73 -1.38
C PHE A 104 6.74 14.34 -1.83
N ASN A 105 7.04 15.58 -1.45
CA ASN A 105 8.29 16.24 -1.80
C ASN A 105 9.49 15.47 -1.26
N SER A 106 9.45 15.11 0.03
CA SER A 106 10.52 14.29 0.64
C SER A 106 10.67 12.92 -0.05
N VAL A 107 9.56 12.30 -0.46
CA VAL A 107 9.61 11.03 -1.22
C VAL A 107 10.31 11.26 -2.57
N PHE A 108 9.87 12.25 -3.35
CA PHE A 108 10.42 12.52 -4.69
C PHE A 108 11.88 12.96 -4.64
N SER A 109 12.29 13.75 -3.65
CA SER A 109 13.69 14.12 -3.44
C SER A 109 14.60 12.90 -3.20
N SER A 110 14.06 11.80 -2.67
CA SER A 110 14.82 10.57 -2.41
C SER A 110 14.87 9.59 -3.58
N LEU A 111 14.05 9.78 -4.63
CA LEU A 111 13.89 8.81 -5.72
C LEU A 111 15.16 8.60 -6.54
N ALA A 112 15.95 9.66 -6.79
CA ALA A 112 17.17 9.55 -7.58
C ALA A 112 18.17 8.58 -6.94
N GLY A 113 18.47 8.76 -5.64
CA GLY A 113 19.35 7.87 -4.89
C GLY A 113 18.77 6.46 -4.74
N PHE A 114 17.45 6.35 -4.59
CA PHE A 114 16.76 5.07 -4.58
C PHE A 114 16.94 4.29 -5.89
N GLN A 115 16.69 4.93 -7.04
CA GLN A 115 16.81 4.30 -8.36
C GLN A 115 18.25 3.89 -8.66
N GLU A 116 19.24 4.72 -8.28
CA GLU A 116 20.66 4.38 -8.42
C GLU A 116 21.01 3.13 -7.60
N LYS A 117 20.58 3.09 -6.32
CA LYS A 117 20.79 1.94 -5.45
C LYS A 117 20.13 0.68 -6.02
N LEU A 118 18.88 0.79 -6.45
CA LEU A 118 18.13 -0.33 -7.02
C LEU A 118 18.85 -0.87 -8.26
N LYS A 119 19.30 0.00 -9.17
CA LYS A 119 20.07 -0.39 -10.37
C LYS A 119 21.38 -1.10 -10.04
N LYS A 120 22.08 -0.70 -8.97
CA LYS A 120 23.28 -1.40 -8.49
C LYS A 120 22.97 -2.81 -7.96
N GLU A 121 21.81 -2.99 -7.32
CA GLU A 121 21.42 -4.25 -6.71
C GLU A 121 20.87 -5.28 -7.72
N ILE A 122 20.13 -4.84 -8.75
CA ILE A 122 19.52 -5.74 -9.76
C ILE A 122 20.27 -5.77 -11.10
N GLY A 123 21.23 -4.87 -11.31
CA GLY A 123 22.00 -4.75 -12.54
C GLY A 123 21.28 -3.97 -13.65
N SER A 124 21.94 -3.83 -14.80
CA SER A 124 21.45 -3.04 -15.95
C SER A 124 20.38 -3.75 -16.79
N GLY A 125 20.08 -5.02 -16.52
CA GLY A 125 19.10 -5.82 -17.27
C GLY A 125 17.65 -5.65 -16.81
N SER A 126 17.39 -4.90 -15.74
CA SER A 126 16.03 -4.60 -15.29
C SER A 126 15.41 -3.50 -16.14
N GLY A 127 14.10 -3.60 -16.38
CA GLY A 127 13.32 -2.57 -17.04
C GLY A 127 13.24 -1.27 -16.22
N PRO A 128 12.88 -0.15 -16.87
CA PRO A 128 12.80 1.15 -16.22
C PRO A 128 11.71 1.18 -15.15
N CYS A 129 11.90 2.04 -14.15
CA CYS A 129 10.94 2.25 -13.06
C CYS A 129 10.41 3.68 -13.09
N PHE A 130 9.10 3.82 -13.24
CA PHE A 130 8.38 5.09 -13.26
C PHE A 130 7.60 5.27 -11.97
N PHE A 131 7.79 6.41 -11.30
CA PHE A 131 7.15 6.72 -10.03
C PHE A 131 6.12 7.84 -10.22
N SER A 132 4.97 7.72 -9.57
CA SER A 132 3.92 8.74 -9.58
C SER A 132 3.31 8.89 -8.20
N GLY A 133 3.09 10.13 -7.75
CA GLY A 133 2.27 10.41 -6.57
C GLY A 133 0.80 10.53 -6.95
N VAL A 134 -0.08 9.93 -6.16
CA VAL A 134 -1.53 9.95 -6.37
C VAL A 134 -2.22 10.48 -5.11
N PRO A 135 -2.36 11.81 -4.99
CA PRO A 135 -2.97 12.43 -3.82
C PRO A 135 -4.48 12.17 -3.80
N GLY A 136 -4.98 11.64 -2.69
CA GLY A 136 -6.40 11.41 -2.50
C GLY A 136 -6.70 10.34 -1.44
N SER A 137 -7.96 10.30 -1.02
CA SER A 137 -8.43 9.27 -0.12
C SER A 137 -8.56 7.94 -0.86
N PHE A 138 -7.91 6.89 -0.39
CA PHE A 138 -8.15 5.54 -0.92
C PHE A 138 -9.54 5.00 -0.54
N TYR A 139 -10.40 5.75 0.14
CA TYR A 139 -11.82 5.42 0.24
C TYR A 139 -12.64 5.82 -1.00
N ASP A 140 -12.05 6.58 -1.91
CA ASP A 140 -12.65 7.10 -3.15
C ASP A 140 -11.79 6.73 -4.36
N ARG A 141 -12.36 6.58 -5.55
CA ARG A 141 -11.60 6.10 -6.72
C ARG A 141 -10.37 6.97 -7.05
N LEU A 142 -9.18 6.42 -6.82
CA LEU A 142 -7.88 6.98 -7.20
C LEU A 142 -7.40 6.59 -8.60
N PHE A 143 -7.76 5.40 -9.08
CA PHE A 143 -7.20 4.82 -10.29
C PHE A 143 -8.28 4.50 -11.34
N PRO A 144 -7.95 4.59 -12.64
CA PRO A 144 -8.80 4.07 -13.70
C PRO A 144 -9.13 2.59 -13.49
N SER A 145 -10.27 2.17 -14.03
CA SER A 145 -10.60 0.75 -14.05
C SER A 145 -9.52 -0.02 -14.82
N LYS A 146 -9.17 -1.19 -14.29
CA LYS A 146 -8.23 -2.12 -14.89
C LYS A 146 -6.75 -1.68 -14.98
N SER A 147 -6.32 -0.59 -14.36
CA SER A 147 -4.95 -0.06 -14.50
C SER A 147 -3.87 -0.69 -13.60
N LEU A 148 -4.25 -1.31 -12.47
CA LEU A 148 -3.30 -1.87 -11.51
C LEU A 148 -3.23 -3.40 -11.59
N HIS A 149 -2.05 -3.97 -11.37
CA HIS A 149 -1.82 -5.42 -11.25
C HIS A 149 -1.68 -5.85 -9.79
N PHE A 150 -0.93 -5.07 -9.01
CA PHE A 150 -0.64 -5.37 -7.61
C PHE A 150 -0.91 -4.15 -6.73
N VAL A 151 -1.46 -4.38 -5.54
CA VAL A 151 -1.70 -3.31 -4.57
C VAL A 151 -1.22 -3.76 -3.20
N HIS A 152 -0.36 -2.92 -2.62
CA HIS A 152 0.13 -3.03 -1.26
C HIS A 152 -0.51 -1.94 -0.40
N SER A 153 -0.74 -2.28 0.87
CA SER A 153 -1.13 -1.31 1.89
C SER A 153 -0.68 -1.83 3.25
N SER A 154 0.04 -0.99 3.98
CA SER A 154 0.50 -1.30 5.34
C SER A 154 0.23 -0.15 6.27
N TYR A 155 -0.35 -0.45 7.44
CA TYR A 155 -0.53 0.54 8.50
C TYR A 155 -1.34 1.78 8.10
N SER A 156 -2.24 1.66 7.12
CA SER A 156 -3.07 2.78 6.66
C SER A 156 -4.57 2.49 6.71
N LEU A 157 -5.00 1.23 6.57
CA LEU A 157 -6.43 0.87 6.53
C LEU A 157 -7.19 1.03 7.86
N HIS A 158 -6.48 1.16 8.97
CA HIS A 158 -7.11 1.43 10.27
C HIS A 158 -7.58 2.90 10.39
N TRP A 159 -7.07 3.80 9.56
CA TRP A 159 -7.52 5.19 9.52
C TRP A 159 -8.91 5.29 8.94
N LEU A 160 -9.88 5.71 9.73
CA LEU A 160 -11.27 5.81 9.29
C LEU A 160 -11.46 7.00 8.34
N SER A 161 -12.41 6.85 7.40
CA SER A 161 -12.82 7.93 6.48
C SER A 161 -13.48 9.12 7.18
N GLN A 162 -14.02 8.88 8.38
CA GLN A 162 -14.66 9.89 9.20
C GLN A 162 -14.69 9.43 10.67
N VAL A 163 -14.85 10.38 11.58
CA VAL A 163 -15.10 10.11 12.99
C VAL A 163 -16.41 9.30 13.13
N PRO A 164 -16.42 8.15 13.83
CA PRO A 164 -17.62 7.38 14.10
C PRO A 164 -18.72 8.22 14.78
N LYS A 165 -19.98 8.03 14.35
CA LYS A 165 -21.13 8.62 15.04
C LYS A 165 -21.29 7.98 16.43
N GLY A 166 -21.72 8.76 17.41
CA GLY A 166 -21.94 8.27 18.79
C GLY A 166 -20.71 8.27 19.68
N LEU A 167 -19.61 8.93 19.28
CA LEU A 167 -18.43 9.12 20.12
C LEU A 167 -18.65 10.07 21.31
N GLU A 168 -19.73 10.85 21.33
CA GLU A 168 -20.10 11.74 22.44
C GLU A 168 -20.23 11.01 23.78
N THR A 169 -20.53 9.71 23.74
CA THR A 169 -20.63 8.86 24.95
C THR A 169 -19.29 8.29 25.39
N ASN A 170 -18.24 8.36 24.57
CA ASN A 170 -16.90 7.83 24.85
C ASN A 170 -16.07 8.79 25.73
N LYS A 171 -16.60 9.13 26.91
CA LYS A 171 -15.98 10.10 27.81
C LYS A 171 -14.62 9.59 28.29
N GLY A 172 -13.59 10.43 28.14
CA GLY A 172 -12.23 10.13 28.61
C GLY A 172 -11.41 9.22 27.70
N SER A 173 -11.91 8.86 26.52
CA SER A 173 -11.15 8.12 25.51
C SER A 173 -11.23 8.77 24.13
N ILE A 174 -10.09 8.77 23.42
CA ILE A 174 -9.97 9.32 22.06
C ILE A 174 -10.17 8.26 20.97
N SER A 175 -10.34 7.00 21.36
CA SER A 175 -10.56 5.85 20.46
C SER A 175 -11.51 4.83 21.09
N VAL A 176 -11.99 3.88 20.29
CA VAL A 176 -12.78 2.75 20.81
C VAL A 176 -11.84 1.81 21.56
N SER A 177 -12.15 1.54 22.82
CA SER A 177 -11.41 0.65 23.71
C SER A 177 -12.36 -0.34 24.39
N SER A 178 -11.81 -1.31 25.12
CA SER A 178 -12.60 -2.23 25.96
C SER A 178 -13.41 -1.52 27.06
N SER A 179 -13.03 -0.28 27.42
CA SER A 179 -13.74 0.56 28.39
C SER A 179 -14.77 1.50 27.76
N SER A 180 -14.87 1.55 26.43
CA SER A 180 -15.89 2.36 25.75
C SER A 180 -17.28 1.79 26.00
N PRO A 181 -18.32 2.64 26.15
CA PRO A 181 -19.69 2.16 26.29
C PRO A 181 -20.09 1.28 25.09
N PRO A 182 -21.00 0.31 25.26
CA PRO A 182 -21.56 -0.46 24.15
C PRO A 182 -22.46 0.45 23.29
N ALA A 183 -21.85 1.34 22.53
CA ALA A 183 -22.52 2.12 21.50
C ALA A 183 -22.54 1.28 20.21
N PRO A 184 -23.49 1.51 19.30
CA PRO A 184 -23.42 0.98 17.94
C PRO A 184 -22.30 1.72 17.19
N PHE A 185 -21.04 1.51 17.59
CA PHE A 185 -19.87 1.96 16.85
C PHE A 185 -19.88 1.21 15.53
N ASN A 186 -20.55 1.80 14.54
CA ASN A 186 -20.71 1.19 13.24
C ASN A 186 -19.41 1.38 12.46
N ASN A 187 -18.37 0.62 12.82
CA ASN A 187 -17.08 0.56 12.13
C ASN A 187 -17.21 0.01 10.69
N ARG A 188 -18.40 -0.40 10.27
CA ARG A 188 -18.72 -0.92 8.93
C ARG A 188 -18.56 0.11 7.80
N VAL A 189 -18.37 1.40 8.11
CA VAL A 189 -18.31 2.46 7.09
C VAL A 189 -16.93 2.54 6.40
N ALA A 190 -15.85 2.05 7.01
CA ALA A 190 -14.50 2.16 6.44
C ALA A 190 -14.12 0.99 5.51
N LEU A 191 -14.34 -0.26 5.93
CA LEU A 191 -13.81 -1.42 5.19
C LEU A 191 -14.55 -1.76 3.88
N ASN A 192 -15.81 -1.32 3.72
CA ASN A 192 -16.65 -1.69 2.57
C ASN A 192 -16.41 -0.85 1.29
N LYS A 193 -15.43 0.06 1.27
CA LYS A 193 -15.22 0.99 0.15
C LYS A 193 -13.97 0.75 -0.70
N LEU A 194 -13.12 -0.23 -0.37
CA LEU A 194 -11.96 -0.59 -1.20
C LEU A 194 -12.43 -1.33 -2.48
N LYS A 195 -12.99 -0.58 -3.44
CA LYS A 195 -13.54 -1.07 -4.72
C LYS A 195 -12.51 -1.07 -5.86
N TYR A 196 -11.21 -1.07 -5.57
CA TYR A 196 -10.18 -0.99 -6.62
C TYR A 196 -9.97 -2.28 -7.38
N ILE A 197 -10.47 -3.38 -6.83
CA ILE A 197 -10.18 -4.70 -7.34
C ILE A 197 -11.43 -5.55 -7.20
N ASP A 198 -12.00 -5.98 -8.32
CA ASP A 198 -12.80 -7.19 -8.35
C ASP A 198 -11.86 -8.31 -7.90
N SER A 199 -11.92 -8.73 -6.63
CA SER A 199 -11.17 -9.87 -6.09
C SER A 199 -12.12 -10.77 -5.29
N PRO A 200 -12.24 -12.07 -5.60
CA PRO A 200 -13.15 -13.00 -4.95
C PRO A 200 -12.72 -13.32 -3.51
N LEU A 201 -11.53 -12.89 -3.09
CA LEU A 201 -11.01 -13.12 -1.74
C LEU A 201 -11.71 -12.30 -0.64
N VAL A 202 -12.54 -11.31 -0.98
CA VAL A 202 -13.25 -10.46 -0.01
C VAL A 202 -14.75 -10.84 0.13
N LYS A 203 -15.27 -11.79 -0.67
CA LYS A 203 -16.65 -12.26 -0.53
C LYS A 203 -16.67 -13.77 -0.33
N GLY A 204 -17.08 -14.17 0.87
CA GLY A 204 -17.48 -15.54 1.15
C GLY A 204 -18.61 -16.00 0.22
N THR A 205 -18.65 -17.32 0.03
CA THR A 205 -19.73 -18.14 -0.55
C THR A 205 -19.92 -18.09 -2.08
N HIS A 206 -19.56 -19.23 -2.67
CA HIS A 206 -20.15 -19.99 -3.79
C HIS A 206 -20.44 -19.33 -5.16
N HIS A 207 -19.97 -20.08 -6.17
CA HIS A 207 -20.22 -20.04 -7.62
C HIS A 207 -19.40 -19.07 -8.47
N ASN A 208 -18.47 -19.66 -9.25
CA ASN A 208 -17.88 -19.22 -10.51
C ASN A 208 -17.70 -17.70 -10.74
N TYR A 209 -16.58 -17.14 -10.27
CA TYR A 209 -16.10 -15.83 -10.72
C TYR A 209 -14.56 -15.75 -10.76
N TYR A 210 -14.00 -15.31 -11.90
CA TYR A 210 -12.57 -15.00 -12.11
C TYR A 210 -12.31 -13.49 -11.95
N PRO A 211 -11.27 -13.12 -11.18
CA PRO A 211 -10.41 -11.99 -11.56
C PRO A 211 -8.95 -12.13 -11.10
N SER A 212 -8.04 -11.76 -11.99
CA SER A 212 -6.58 -11.93 -11.93
C SER A 212 -5.83 -10.83 -11.17
N ARG A 213 -6.38 -10.34 -10.05
CA ARG A 213 -5.83 -9.19 -9.31
C ARG A 213 -5.75 -9.50 -7.82
N LEU A 214 -4.56 -9.29 -7.25
CA LEU A 214 -4.28 -9.68 -5.87
C LEU A 214 -3.98 -8.46 -5.00
N LEU A 215 -4.58 -8.47 -3.81
CA LEU A 215 -4.54 -7.39 -2.84
C LEU A 215 -3.87 -7.94 -1.59
N CYS A 216 -2.78 -7.31 -1.16
CA CYS A 216 -2.13 -7.67 0.10
C CYS A 216 -2.32 -6.54 1.10
N PHE A 217 -2.99 -6.87 2.22
CA PHE A 217 -3.17 -5.97 3.33
C PHE A 217 -2.34 -6.44 4.53
N SER A 218 -1.60 -5.53 5.14
CA SER A 218 -1.10 -5.71 6.49
C SER A 218 -1.91 -4.81 7.42
N LEU A 219 -2.89 -5.43 8.08
CA LEU A 219 -3.66 -4.79 9.15
C LEU A 219 -2.90 -4.93 10.47
N ILE A 220 -3.10 -3.97 11.35
CA ILE A 220 -2.81 -4.14 12.78
C ILE A 220 -3.72 -5.28 13.24
N ALA A 221 -3.15 -6.47 13.44
CA ALA A 221 -3.75 -7.42 14.36
C ALA A 221 -3.52 -6.81 15.74
N TYR A 222 -4.57 -6.20 16.31
CA TYR A 222 -4.57 -5.89 17.73
C TYR A 222 -4.42 -7.24 18.44
N MET A 223 -3.27 -7.47 19.07
CA MET A 223 -3.11 -8.51 20.08
C MET A 223 -3.88 -8.12 21.33
#